data_AF-A0A7S0WZR3-F1
#
_entry.id   AF-A0A7S0WZR3-F1
#
_cell.length_a   1.000
_cell.length_b   1.000
_cell.length_c   1.000
_cell.angle_alpha   90.00
_cell.angle_beta   90.00
_cell.angle_gamma   90.00
#
_symmetry.space_group_name_H-M   'P 1'
#
loop_
_entity.id
_entity.type
_entity.pdbx_description
1 polymer ?
#
loop_
_entity_poly.entity_id
_entity_poly.type
_entity_poly.pdbx_seq_one_letter_code
_entity_poly.pdbx_strand_id
1 'polypeptide(L)'
;MAKHGVRAFRMVPVKRAYAFELPDVPHGEQWCLKIRYPASEPPLPVGLKGNHFCALFGGSQSTLEALCLKRKLKGPSWVLLKGFQRVEDFNQVSWCKVELSLSDPKTLVCDPGHESLANRPSPPLTVASLNLKTVINPSSHQHEVVAASVVHLDSCVDIEAPMTQDAWNKPQVLRNFSIVRKLDGQSWPPGFEGAVEAENT
;
A
#
# COMPACT_ATOMS: atom_id res chain seq x y z
N MET A 1 -6.18 11.45 30.25
CA MET A 1 -6.94 10.62 29.29
C MET A 1 -8.35 11.16 29.06
N ALA A 2 -9.25 11.17 30.06
CA ALA A 2 -10.62 11.67 29.90
C ALA A 2 -10.72 13.12 29.35
N LYS A 3 -9.87 14.04 29.86
CA LYS A 3 -9.76 15.42 29.35
C LYS A 3 -9.41 15.52 27.85
N HIS A 4 -8.84 14.46 27.27
CA HIS A 4 -8.47 14.37 25.86
C HIS A 4 -9.41 13.46 25.06
N GLY A 5 -10.61 13.16 25.57
CA GLY A 5 -11.62 12.39 24.85
C GLY A 5 -11.42 10.87 24.86
N VAL A 6 -10.36 10.34 25.48
CA VAL A 6 -10.11 8.89 25.51
C VAL A 6 -10.95 8.23 26.60
N ARG A 7 -11.92 7.41 26.18
CA ARG A 7 -12.90 6.76 27.06
C ARG A 7 -12.37 5.52 27.77
N ALA A 8 -11.64 4.68 27.06
CA ALA A 8 -11.08 3.44 27.57
C ALA A 8 -9.62 3.27 27.14
N PHE A 9 -8.76 2.87 28.07
CA PHE A 9 -7.36 2.61 27.79
C PHE A 9 -6.83 1.52 28.73
N ARG A 10 -5.79 0.82 28.27
CA ARG A 10 -5.02 -0.13 29.08
C ARG A 10 -3.66 0.45 29.40
N MET A 11 -3.21 0.26 30.62
CA MET A 11 -1.97 0.80 31.13
C MET A 11 -1.10 -0.31 31.72
N VAL A 12 0.17 -0.36 31.36
CA VAL A 12 1.11 -1.40 31.82
C VAL A 12 2.49 -0.78 32.07
N PRO A 13 3.06 -0.91 33.28
CA PRO A 13 4.46 -0.55 33.54
C PRO A 13 5.40 -1.40 32.69
N VAL A 14 6.36 -0.76 32.02
CA VAL A 14 7.36 -1.44 31.17
C VAL A 14 8.71 -0.76 31.28
N LYS A 15 9.80 -1.51 31.14
CA LYS A 15 11.14 -0.94 30.98
C LYS A 15 11.41 -0.56 29.52
N ARG A 16 11.95 0.62 29.27
CA ARG A 16 12.36 1.10 27.92
C ARG A 16 13.68 1.83 28.01
N ALA A 17 14.50 1.66 26.98
CA ALA A 17 15.71 2.44 26.80
C ALA A 17 15.44 3.67 25.94
N TYR A 18 16.09 4.79 26.26
CA TYR A 18 16.07 6.02 25.48
C TYR A 18 17.51 6.52 25.28
N ALA A 19 17.82 7.05 24.09
CA ALA A 19 19.14 7.56 23.74
C ALA A 19 19.08 8.59 22.60
N PHE A 20 18.02 9.41 22.57
CA PHE A 20 17.75 10.38 21.51
C PHE A 20 17.78 11.82 22.07
N GLU A 21 17.35 12.80 21.28
CA GLU A 21 17.65 14.23 21.49
C GLU A 21 16.90 14.97 22.60
N LEU A 22 15.89 14.36 23.26
CA LEU A 22 15.08 15.07 24.27
C LEU A 22 15.86 15.22 25.58
N PRO A 23 16.20 16.45 25.99
CA PRO A 23 17.05 16.69 27.15
C PRO A 23 16.39 16.31 28.48
N ASP A 24 15.06 16.41 28.56
CA ASP A 24 14.28 16.11 29.77
C ASP A 24 14.07 14.60 30.00
N VAL A 25 14.55 13.75 29.08
CA VAL A 25 14.35 12.30 29.14
C VAL A 25 15.69 11.63 29.44
N PRO A 26 15.83 10.96 30.60
CA PRO A 26 17.07 10.27 30.95
C PRO A 26 17.49 9.27 29.88
N HIS A 27 18.77 9.27 29.53
CA HIS A 27 19.37 8.25 28.69
C HIS A 27 19.50 6.93 29.46
N GLY A 28 19.37 5.81 28.75
CA GLY A 28 19.43 4.47 29.32
C GLY A 28 18.06 3.88 29.64
N GLU A 29 18.05 2.79 30.40
CA GLU A 29 16.83 2.05 30.73
C GLU A 29 16.07 2.71 31.89
N GLN A 30 14.77 2.90 31.72
CA GLN A 30 13.89 3.49 32.71
C GLN A 30 12.50 2.86 32.70
N TRP A 31 11.77 3.02 33.80
CA TRP A 31 10.38 2.62 33.90
C TRP A 31 9.50 3.63 33.15
N CYS A 32 8.68 3.12 32.23
CA CYS A 32 7.72 3.89 31.47
C CYS A 32 6.32 3.29 31.63
N LEU A 33 5.31 4.12 31.46
CA LEU A 33 3.92 3.70 31.50
C LEU A 33 3.40 3.50 30.08
N LYS A 34 3.26 2.24 29.65
CA LYS A 34 2.72 1.94 28.32
C LYS A 34 1.20 2.05 28.35
N ILE A 35 0.68 3.04 27.63
CA ILE A 35 -0.75 3.25 27.43
C ILE A 35 -1.15 2.71 26.06
N ARG A 36 -2.29 2.03 25.96
CA ARG A 36 -2.90 1.58 24.70
C ARG A 36 -4.38 1.92 24.71
N TYR A 37 -4.87 2.51 23.63
CA TYR A 37 -6.28 2.80 23.40
C TYR A 37 -6.59 2.68 21.89
N PRO A 38 -7.86 2.56 21.48
CA PRO A 38 -8.24 2.43 20.08
C PRO A 38 -7.83 3.64 19.24
N ALA A 39 -7.39 3.41 18.00
CA ALA A 39 -7.03 4.47 17.06
C ALA A 39 -8.24 5.30 16.56
N SER A 40 -9.47 4.88 16.87
CA SER A 40 -10.70 5.64 16.63
C SER A 40 -10.89 6.81 17.60
N GLU A 41 -10.15 6.83 18.72
CA GLU A 41 -10.18 7.92 19.69
C GLU A 41 -9.12 8.98 19.33
N PRO A 42 -9.28 10.24 19.79
CA PRO A 42 -8.37 11.33 19.44
C PRO A 42 -6.92 11.07 19.87
N PRO A 43 -5.92 11.47 19.05
CA PRO A 43 -4.52 11.40 19.44
C PRO A 43 -4.24 12.34 20.61
N LEU A 44 -3.29 11.96 21.46
CA LEU A 44 -2.82 12.83 22.54
C LEU A 44 -1.93 13.95 21.97
N PRO A 45 -1.98 15.17 22.53
CA PRO A 45 -1.15 16.28 22.06
C PRO A 45 0.36 15.97 22.09
N VAL A 46 1.06 16.39 21.04
CA VAL A 46 2.53 16.31 20.98
C VAL A 46 3.13 17.21 22.05
N GLY A 47 4.17 16.73 22.75
CA GLY A 47 4.81 17.50 23.81
C GLY A 47 4.00 17.60 25.10
N LEU A 48 2.92 16.82 25.26
CA LEU A 48 2.18 16.74 26.51
C LEU A 48 3.14 16.36 27.66
N LYS A 49 3.10 17.17 28.73
CA LYS A 49 3.81 16.95 30.00
C LYS A 49 2.82 17.01 31.15
N GLY A 50 3.19 16.50 32.32
CA GLY A 50 2.37 16.62 33.51
C GLY A 50 3.17 16.45 34.79
N ASN A 51 2.48 16.59 35.93
CA ASN A 51 3.12 16.59 37.25
C ASN A 51 3.88 15.28 37.58
N HIS A 52 3.58 14.19 36.88
CA HIS A 52 4.14 12.86 37.14
C HIS A 52 4.86 12.24 35.93
N PHE A 53 5.03 12.98 34.83
CA PHE A 53 5.75 12.50 33.65
C PHE A 53 6.36 13.67 32.86
N CYS A 54 7.60 13.49 32.39
CA CYS A 54 8.34 14.52 31.66
C CYS A 54 8.11 14.50 30.14
N ALA A 55 7.68 13.36 29.57
CA ALA A 55 7.49 13.21 28.13
C ALA A 55 6.42 12.17 27.76
N LEU A 56 5.79 12.37 26.61
CA LEU A 56 4.87 11.43 25.97
C LEU A 56 5.43 11.01 24.62
N PHE A 57 5.59 9.70 24.40
CA PHE A 57 6.05 9.12 23.14
C PHE A 57 4.93 8.39 22.41
N GLY A 58 4.99 8.37 21.07
CA GLY A 58 4.07 7.62 20.22
C GLY A 58 2.64 8.16 20.18
N GLY A 59 2.40 9.39 20.63
CA GLY A 59 1.07 10.02 20.61
C GLY A 59 0.50 10.23 19.20
N SER A 60 1.37 10.42 18.20
CA SER A 60 1.04 10.62 16.79
C SER A 60 1.50 9.48 15.88
N GLN A 61 1.79 8.30 16.44
CA GLN A 61 2.21 7.14 15.65
C GLN A 61 1.08 6.69 14.71
N SER A 62 1.37 6.54 13.43
CA SER A 62 0.38 6.05 12.47
C SER A 62 0.04 4.57 12.71
N THR A 63 -1.17 4.15 12.33
CA THR A 63 -1.61 2.75 12.45
C THR A 63 -0.75 1.81 11.59
N LEU A 64 -0.34 2.27 10.40
CA LEU A 64 0.56 1.52 9.50
C LEU A 64 1.93 1.29 10.16
N GLU A 65 2.56 2.35 10.69
CA GLU A 65 3.85 2.23 11.36
C GLU A 65 3.76 1.30 12.58
N ALA A 66 2.70 1.45 13.39
CA ALA A 66 2.44 0.58 14.52
C ALA A 66 2.28 -0.88 14.09
N LEU A 67 1.54 -1.16 13.00
CA LEU A 67 1.39 -2.51 12.46
C LEU A 67 2.73 -3.08 12.02
N CYS A 68 3.46 -2.36 11.17
CA CYS A 68 4.75 -2.81 10.62
C CYS A 68 5.76 -3.10 11.72
N LEU A 69 5.96 -2.18 12.67
CA LEU A 69 6.90 -2.35 13.78
C LEU A 69 6.49 -3.48 14.73
N LYS A 70 5.19 -3.56 15.09
CA LYS A 70 4.73 -4.58 16.05
C LYS A 70 4.68 -5.96 15.44
N ARG A 71 4.46 -6.10 14.13
CA ARG A 71 4.42 -7.38 13.40
C ARG A 71 5.74 -7.75 12.75
N LYS A 72 6.75 -6.86 12.84
CA LYS A 72 8.07 -7.03 12.20
C LYS A 72 7.96 -7.19 10.68
N LEU A 73 7.02 -6.48 10.06
CA LEU A 73 6.87 -6.44 8.60
C LEU A 73 7.98 -5.54 8.03
N LYS A 74 8.92 -6.13 7.29
CA LYS A 74 10.14 -5.48 6.79
C LYS A 74 10.10 -5.34 5.26
N GLY A 75 9.08 -4.64 4.75
CA GLY A 75 8.84 -4.52 3.32
C GLY A 75 7.96 -5.65 2.76
N PRO A 76 7.89 -5.78 1.42
CA PRO A 76 7.13 -6.84 0.77
C PRO A 76 7.64 -8.23 1.18
N SER A 77 6.76 -9.07 1.68
CA SER A 77 7.09 -10.45 2.06
C SER A 77 5.82 -11.30 2.09
N TRP A 78 5.99 -12.61 2.08
CA TRP A 78 4.91 -13.51 2.45
C TRP A 78 4.45 -13.25 3.89
N VAL A 79 3.15 -13.31 4.10
CA VAL A 79 2.52 -13.20 5.41
C VAL A 79 1.50 -14.32 5.59
N LEU A 80 1.40 -14.84 6.81
CA LEU A 80 0.38 -15.81 7.18
C LEU A 80 -0.74 -15.08 7.93
N LEU A 81 -1.96 -15.22 7.41
CA LEU A 81 -3.15 -14.65 8.03
C LEU A 81 -3.91 -15.75 8.78
N LYS A 82 -4.17 -15.55 10.07
CA LYS A 82 -4.95 -16.48 10.91
C LYS A 82 -6.29 -15.86 11.29
N GLY A 83 -7.35 -16.67 11.34
CA GLY A 83 -8.67 -16.22 11.78
C GLY A 83 -9.25 -15.07 10.95
N PHE A 84 -8.94 -15.04 9.65
CA PHE A 84 -9.50 -14.05 8.74
C PHE A 84 -10.97 -14.35 8.44
N GLN A 85 -11.72 -13.30 8.12
CA GLN A 85 -13.06 -13.42 7.55
C GLN A 85 -12.99 -12.98 6.10
N ARG A 86 -13.63 -13.74 5.21
CA ARG A 86 -13.78 -13.33 3.82
C ARG A 86 -14.85 -12.25 3.75
N VAL A 87 -14.56 -11.15 3.06
CA VAL A 87 -15.54 -10.09 2.80
C VAL A 87 -16.47 -10.56 1.68
N GLU A 88 -17.77 -10.41 1.88
CA GLU A 88 -18.78 -10.73 0.86
C GLU A 88 -18.64 -9.81 -0.34
N ASP A 89 -18.91 -10.32 -1.54
CA ASP A 89 -18.59 -9.62 -2.79
C ASP A 89 -19.24 -8.23 -2.91
N PHE A 90 -20.46 -8.05 -2.39
CA PHE A 90 -21.16 -6.76 -2.40
C PHE A 90 -20.67 -5.77 -1.33
N ASN A 91 -19.85 -6.23 -0.38
CA ASN A 91 -19.24 -5.41 0.67
C ASN A 91 -17.76 -5.12 0.40
N GLN A 92 -17.20 -5.61 -0.72
CA GLN A 92 -15.82 -5.33 -1.10
C GLN A 92 -15.65 -3.84 -1.40
N VAL A 93 -14.56 -3.27 -0.90
CA VAL A 93 -14.19 -1.86 -1.14
C VAL A 93 -13.01 -1.71 -2.09
N SER A 94 -12.32 -2.82 -2.37
CA SER A 94 -11.18 -2.88 -3.29
C SER A 94 -11.59 -3.48 -4.64
N TRP A 95 -10.76 -3.23 -5.66
CA TRP A 95 -10.86 -3.88 -6.98
C TRP A 95 -10.07 -5.20 -7.06
N CYS A 96 -9.66 -5.74 -5.90
CA CYS A 96 -8.92 -6.99 -5.81
C CYS A 96 -9.87 -8.19 -5.93
N LYS A 97 -9.40 -9.30 -6.53
CA LYS A 97 -10.21 -10.52 -6.71
C LYS A 97 -10.67 -11.17 -5.39
N VAL A 98 -9.95 -10.93 -4.29
CA VAL A 98 -10.23 -11.49 -2.96
C VAL A 98 -9.97 -10.41 -1.92
N GLU A 99 -10.92 -10.21 -1.01
CA GLU A 99 -10.81 -9.29 0.11
C GLU A 99 -11.05 -10.03 1.44
N LEU A 100 -10.15 -9.81 2.40
CA LEU A 100 -10.14 -10.48 3.70
C LEU A 100 -10.02 -9.42 4.82
N SER A 101 -10.70 -9.65 5.93
CA SER A 101 -10.63 -8.80 7.12
C SER A 101 -10.02 -9.53 8.31
N LEU A 102 -9.30 -8.76 9.15
CA LEU A 102 -8.67 -9.24 10.38
C LEU A 102 -9.11 -8.36 11.55
N SER A 103 -9.56 -8.99 12.64
CA SER A 103 -10.03 -8.28 13.83
C SER A 103 -8.91 -7.98 14.84
N ASP A 104 -7.82 -8.77 14.86
CA ASP A 104 -6.63 -8.52 15.68
C ASP A 104 -5.39 -8.47 14.78
N PRO A 105 -4.63 -7.35 14.77
CA PRO A 105 -3.40 -7.27 13.99
C PRO A 105 -2.41 -8.38 14.33
N LYS A 106 -2.45 -8.98 15.53
CA LYS A 106 -1.53 -10.05 15.92
C LYS A 106 -1.69 -11.34 15.11
N THR A 107 -2.82 -11.54 14.45
CA THR A 107 -3.06 -12.73 13.63
C THR A 107 -2.40 -12.65 12.26
N LEU A 108 -1.85 -11.48 11.90
CA LEU A 108 -0.90 -11.30 10.81
C LEU A 108 0.50 -11.68 11.30
N VAL A 109 1.03 -12.76 10.73
CA VAL A 109 2.33 -13.36 11.08
C VAL A 109 3.31 -13.18 9.92
N CYS A 110 4.41 -12.47 10.17
CA CYS A 110 5.48 -12.20 9.18
C CYS A 110 6.78 -12.95 9.50
N ASP A 111 6.74 -14.04 10.26
CA ASP A 111 7.95 -14.74 10.69
C ASP A 111 8.55 -15.57 9.54
N PRO A 112 9.73 -15.19 9.00
CA PRO A 112 10.34 -15.91 7.88
C PRO A 112 10.74 -17.35 8.26
N GLY A 113 10.95 -17.63 9.55
CA GLY A 113 11.27 -18.96 10.05
C GLY A 113 10.05 -19.85 10.26
N HIS A 114 8.83 -19.33 10.08
CA HIS A 114 7.61 -20.12 10.16
C HIS A 114 7.57 -21.10 8.98
N GLU A 115 7.36 -22.39 9.24
CA GLU A 115 7.37 -23.46 8.24
C GLU A 115 6.52 -23.15 6.99
N SER A 116 5.31 -22.61 7.19
CA SER A 116 4.41 -22.24 6.09
C SER A 116 4.87 -21.05 5.23
N LEU A 117 5.83 -20.25 5.70
CA LEU A 117 6.35 -19.06 5.02
C LEU A 117 7.79 -19.26 4.52
N ALA A 118 8.56 -20.11 5.19
CA ALA A 118 9.92 -20.45 4.82
C ALA A 118 9.99 -20.98 3.38
N ASN A 119 11.02 -20.59 2.64
CA ASN A 119 11.31 -21.04 1.28
C ASN A 119 10.23 -20.78 0.23
N ARG A 120 9.25 -19.89 0.50
CA ARG A 120 8.31 -19.46 -0.54
C ARG A 120 8.99 -18.48 -1.49
N PRO A 121 9.02 -18.76 -2.82
CA PRO A 121 9.53 -17.81 -3.78
C PRO A 121 8.62 -16.59 -3.87
N SER A 122 9.17 -15.45 -4.28
CA SER A 122 8.37 -14.27 -4.60
C SER A 122 7.33 -14.63 -5.68
N PRO A 123 6.06 -14.23 -5.52
CA PRO A 123 5.05 -14.52 -6.54
C PRO A 123 5.36 -13.73 -7.82
N PRO A 124 5.06 -14.28 -9.00
CA PRO A 124 5.22 -13.54 -10.24
C PRO A 124 4.28 -12.33 -10.25
N LEU A 125 4.75 -11.23 -10.81
CA LEU A 125 3.99 -9.99 -10.89
C LEU A 125 3.35 -9.81 -12.27
N THR A 126 2.26 -9.05 -12.28
CA THR A 126 1.73 -8.42 -13.49
C THR A 126 2.31 -7.03 -13.60
N VAL A 127 2.96 -6.71 -14.72
CA VAL A 127 3.58 -5.40 -14.95
C VAL A 127 2.94 -4.76 -16.18
N ALA A 128 2.62 -3.47 -16.08
CA ALA A 128 2.11 -2.68 -17.19
C ALA A 128 2.95 -1.42 -17.37
N SER A 129 3.30 -1.12 -18.61
CA SER A 129 3.90 0.15 -19.04
C SER A 129 2.84 0.98 -19.74
N LEU A 130 2.71 2.24 -19.32
CA LEU A 130 1.74 3.20 -19.85
C LEU A 130 2.48 4.33 -20.57
N ASN A 131 2.08 4.59 -21.82
CA ASN A 131 2.55 5.74 -22.60
C ASN A 131 1.36 6.63 -22.96
N LEU A 132 1.44 7.93 -22.65
CA LEU A 132 0.39 8.90 -22.90
C LEU A 132 0.87 9.96 -23.89
N LYS A 133 0.01 10.32 -24.85
CA LYS A 133 0.17 11.49 -25.69
C LYS A 133 -0.83 12.55 -25.28
N THR A 134 -0.35 13.78 -25.10
CA THR A 134 -1.18 14.92 -24.70
C THR A 134 -1.01 16.07 -25.68
N VAL A 135 -2.05 16.87 -25.85
CA VAL A 135 -1.99 18.18 -26.51
C VAL A 135 -2.46 19.27 -25.55
N ILE A 136 -2.12 20.53 -25.81
CA ILE A 136 -2.66 21.66 -25.07
C ILE A 136 -3.87 22.18 -25.82
N ASN A 137 -5.03 22.23 -25.17
CA ASN A 137 -6.21 22.86 -25.74
C ASN A 137 -5.98 24.38 -25.82
N PRO A 138 -6.07 25.00 -27.01
CA PRO A 138 -5.76 26.42 -27.18
C PRO A 138 -6.79 27.36 -26.52
N SER A 139 -8.01 26.89 -26.25
CA SER A 139 -9.07 27.69 -25.63
C SER A 139 -9.04 27.60 -24.11
N SER A 140 -8.88 26.40 -23.55
CA SER A 140 -8.85 26.19 -22.09
C SER A 140 -7.44 26.25 -21.49
N HIS A 141 -6.39 26.20 -22.32
CA HIS A 141 -4.98 26.08 -21.93
C HIS A 141 -4.67 24.86 -21.04
N GLN A 142 -5.51 23.81 -21.10
CA GLN A 142 -5.32 22.58 -20.35
C GLN A 142 -4.69 21.47 -21.20
N HIS A 143 -3.94 20.58 -20.56
CA HIS A 143 -3.47 19.35 -21.19
C HIS A 143 -4.62 18.37 -21.33
N GLU A 144 -4.79 17.84 -22.53
CA GLU A 144 -5.75 16.78 -22.79
C GLU A 144 -5.05 15.54 -23.34
N VAL A 145 -5.41 14.37 -22.81
CA VAL A 145 -4.91 13.09 -23.32
C VAL A 145 -5.59 12.79 -24.66
N VAL A 146 -4.80 12.54 -25.70
CA VAL A 146 -5.29 12.22 -27.06
C VAL A 146 -5.05 10.77 -27.43
N ALA A 147 -4.03 10.15 -26.86
CA ALA A 147 -3.77 8.73 -27.00
C ALA A 147 -3.18 8.16 -25.71
N ALA A 148 -3.47 6.89 -25.47
CA ALA A 148 -2.87 6.08 -24.43
C ALA A 148 -2.55 4.70 -24.98
N SER A 149 -1.34 4.22 -24.74
CA SER A 149 -0.91 2.87 -25.08
C SER A 149 -0.47 2.15 -23.82
N VAL A 150 -0.93 0.92 -23.64
CA VAL A 150 -0.54 0.05 -22.55
C VAL A 150 0.10 -1.20 -23.13
N VAL A 151 1.27 -1.55 -22.63
CA VAL A 151 1.91 -2.85 -22.84
C VAL A 151 1.98 -3.53 -21.49
N HIS A 152 1.48 -4.76 -21.37
CA HIS A 152 1.51 -5.49 -20.11
C HIS A 152 1.98 -6.94 -20.27
N LEU A 153 2.62 -7.42 -19.21
CA LEU A 153 3.02 -8.80 -18.98
C LEU A 153 2.17 -9.34 -17.84
N ASP A 154 1.29 -10.30 -18.13
CA ASP A 154 0.38 -10.86 -17.13
C ASP A 154 1.03 -12.00 -16.33
N SER A 155 1.06 -11.83 -15.00
CA SER A 155 1.34 -12.86 -14.01
C SER A 155 2.58 -13.74 -14.28
N CYS A 156 3.62 -13.16 -14.89
CA CYS A 156 4.82 -13.90 -15.30
C CYS A 156 6.14 -13.22 -14.90
N VAL A 157 6.10 -12.00 -14.39
CA VAL A 157 7.32 -11.23 -14.13
C VAL A 157 7.98 -11.71 -12.85
N ASP A 158 9.17 -12.29 -13.00
CA ASP A 158 10.04 -12.64 -11.89
C ASP A 158 10.82 -11.39 -11.43
N ILE A 159 10.79 -11.12 -10.14
CA ILE A 159 11.52 -10.00 -9.53
C ILE A 159 12.90 -10.40 -9.00
N GLU A 160 13.15 -11.70 -8.88
CA GLU A 160 14.40 -12.25 -8.34
C GLU A 160 15.42 -12.52 -9.43
N ALA A 161 14.98 -12.67 -10.69
CA ALA A 161 15.86 -12.97 -11.82
C ALA A 161 15.42 -12.27 -13.12
N PRO A 162 16.38 -11.91 -14.01
CA PRO A 162 16.04 -11.41 -15.34
C PRO A 162 15.27 -12.44 -16.17
N MET A 163 14.28 -11.97 -16.91
CA MET A 163 13.53 -12.79 -17.86
C MET A 163 14.18 -12.79 -19.24
N THR A 164 14.27 -13.96 -19.88
CA THR A 164 14.71 -14.07 -21.28
C THR A 164 13.62 -13.56 -22.23
N GLN A 165 14.01 -13.13 -23.43
CA GLN A 165 13.07 -12.69 -24.47
C GLN A 165 12.04 -13.77 -24.81
N ASP A 166 12.47 -15.02 -24.95
CA ASP A 166 11.58 -16.14 -25.23
C ASP A 166 10.57 -16.41 -24.09
N ALA A 167 10.87 -15.98 -22.87
CA ALA A 167 9.95 -16.15 -21.74
C ALA A 167 8.77 -15.16 -21.81
N TRP A 168 9.03 -13.90 -22.14
CA TRP A 168 8.01 -12.84 -22.14
C TRP A 168 7.40 -12.57 -23.53
N ASN A 169 8.12 -12.81 -24.62
CA ASN A 169 7.69 -12.49 -25.99
C ASN A 169 6.75 -13.57 -26.57
N LYS A 170 5.66 -13.85 -25.85
CA LYS A 170 4.61 -14.80 -26.24
C LYS A 170 3.26 -14.09 -26.32
N PRO A 171 2.41 -14.37 -27.32
CA PRO A 171 1.11 -13.71 -27.48
C PRO A 171 0.15 -13.83 -26.28
N GLN A 172 0.32 -14.88 -25.46
CA GLN A 172 -0.47 -15.11 -24.24
C GLN A 172 0.01 -14.29 -23.05
N VAL A 173 1.26 -13.82 -23.09
CA VAL A 173 1.96 -13.17 -21.96
C VAL A 173 2.10 -11.68 -22.22
N LEU A 174 2.66 -11.31 -23.37
CA LEU A 174 2.79 -9.94 -23.83
C LEU A 174 1.50 -9.53 -24.54
N ARG A 175 0.77 -8.62 -23.91
CA ARG A 175 -0.44 -8.03 -24.44
C ARG A 175 -0.27 -6.54 -24.51
N ASN A 176 -0.88 -5.93 -25.51
CA ASN A 176 -0.92 -4.48 -25.60
C ASN A 176 -2.26 -4.03 -26.14
N PHE A 177 -2.59 -2.78 -25.86
CA PHE A 177 -3.67 -2.08 -26.52
C PHE A 177 -3.34 -0.60 -26.59
N SER A 178 -3.86 0.06 -27.62
CA SER A 178 -3.78 1.51 -27.75
C SER A 178 -5.17 2.08 -27.98
N ILE A 179 -5.45 3.19 -27.31
CA ILE A 179 -6.66 3.97 -27.48
C ILE A 179 -6.28 5.36 -27.96
N VAL A 180 -7.00 5.86 -28.96
CA VAL A 180 -6.84 7.22 -29.49
C VAL A 180 -8.23 7.83 -29.57
N ARG A 181 -8.36 9.11 -29.24
CA ARG A 181 -9.60 9.85 -29.41
C ARG A 181 -9.43 11.00 -30.41
N LYS A 182 -10.54 11.46 -30.94
CA LYS A 182 -10.61 12.69 -31.74
C LYS A 182 -10.43 13.91 -30.83
N LEU A 183 -9.85 14.97 -31.41
CA LEU A 183 -9.94 16.30 -30.85
C LEU A 183 -11.33 16.88 -31.12
N ASP A 184 -11.79 17.75 -30.22
CA ASP A 184 -13.11 18.36 -30.34
C ASP A 184 -13.23 19.12 -31.67
N GLY A 185 -14.32 18.86 -32.39
CA GLY A 185 -14.58 19.45 -33.70
C GLY A 185 -13.78 18.86 -34.87
N GLN A 186 -12.97 17.82 -34.66
CA GLN A 186 -12.24 17.14 -35.74
C GLN A 186 -12.82 15.76 -36.05
N SER A 187 -12.90 15.41 -37.34
CA SER A 187 -13.21 14.06 -37.80
C SER A 187 -11.95 13.20 -37.87
N TRP A 188 -12.12 11.88 -37.90
CA TRP A 188 -11.02 10.99 -38.25
C TRP A 188 -10.60 11.22 -39.71
N PRO A 189 -9.32 10.97 -40.06
CA PRO A 189 -8.90 10.92 -41.46
C PRO A 189 -9.73 9.89 -42.25
N PRO A 190 -10.04 10.14 -43.53
CA PRO A 190 -10.76 9.18 -44.36
C PRO A 190 -10.10 7.80 -44.36
N GLY A 191 -10.89 6.75 -44.10
CA GLY A 191 -10.42 5.36 -44.10
C GLY A 191 -9.70 4.91 -42.82
N PHE A 192 -9.53 5.79 -41.83
CA PHE A 192 -8.88 5.47 -40.56
C PHE A 192 -9.54 4.30 -39.84
N GLU A 193 -10.87 4.34 -39.68
CA GLU A 193 -11.61 3.29 -38.97
C GLU A 193 -11.49 1.93 -39.65
N GLY A 194 -11.56 1.89 -40.99
CA GLY A 194 -11.38 0.66 -41.75
C GLY A 194 -9.96 0.09 -41.66
N ALA A 195 -8.94 0.95 -41.61
CA ALA A 195 -7.56 0.53 -41.39
C ALA A 195 -7.35 -0.05 -39.97
N VAL A 196 -7.97 0.57 -38.96
CA VAL A 196 -7.92 0.09 -37.57
C VAL A 196 -8.65 -1.25 -37.41
N GLU A 197 -9.80 -1.43 -38.06
CA GLU A 197 -10.54 -2.68 -38.01
C GLU A 197 -9.73 -3.82 -38.64
N ALA A 198 -9.11 -3.58 -39.81
CA ALA A 198 -8.27 -4.58 -40.48
C ALA A 198 -7.07 -5.04 -39.61
N GLU A 199 -6.42 -4.13 -38.88
CA GLU A 199 -5.27 -4.43 -38.01
C GLU A 199 -5.66 -5.18 -36.72
N ASN A 200 -6.91 -5.02 -36.26
CA ASN A 200 -7.39 -5.63 -35.01
C ASN A 200 -8.00 -7.03 -35.19
N THR A 201 -8.13 -7.51 -36.42
CA THR A 201 -8.64 -8.87 -36.76
C THR A 201 -7.55 -9.93 -36.70
#